data_AF-A0A2T7P9E9-F1
#
_entry.id   AF-A0A2T7P9E9-F1
#
_cell.length_a   1.000
_cell.length_b   1.000
_cell.length_c   1.000
_cell.angle_alpha   90.00
_cell.angle_beta   90.00
_cell.angle_gamma   90.00
#
_symmetry.space_group_name_H-M   'P 1'
#
loop_
_entity.id
_entity.type
_entity.pdbx_description
1 polymer ?
#
loop_
_entity_poly.entity_id
_entity_poly.type
_entity_poly.pdbx_seq_one_letter_code
_entity_poly.pdbx_strand_id
1 'polypeptide(L)'
;MELFDESIIAMRRLLGWRLQDVVYIPTNTQTHNSLFQNFTHHHRQIHRQMRFADYELYDYFLKRFQEKVNSFGGKFFEEVRVFRSIRKQVESYCRNGTSTWLDIEATEWNERFRVDHNTCFLLEVPEAEFVDYVKYQQLVRIR
;
A
#
# COMPACT_ATOMS: atom_id res chain seq x y z
N MET A 1 0.51 2.37 -10.22
CA MET A 1 -0.12 3.40 -9.38
C MET A 1 0.94 4.38 -8.94
N GLU A 2 0.68 5.69 -9.04
CA GLU A 2 1.70 6.73 -8.87
C GLU A 2 1.99 7.08 -7.39
N LEU A 3 0.98 7.02 -6.50
CA LEU A 3 1.05 7.52 -5.11
C LEU A 3 0.48 6.52 -4.08
N PHE A 4 0.71 5.22 -4.28
CA PHE A 4 0.09 4.18 -3.43
C PHE A 4 0.60 4.22 -1.98
N ASP A 5 1.91 4.28 -1.77
CA ASP A 5 2.49 4.35 -0.42
C ASP A 5 2.02 5.61 0.33
N GLU A 6 1.97 6.75 -0.36
CA GLU A 6 1.44 8.01 0.17
C GLU A 6 -0.04 7.86 0.57
N SER A 7 -0.84 7.14 -0.22
CA SER A 7 -2.25 6.90 0.08
C SER A 7 -2.42 6.04 1.33
N ILE A 8 -1.58 5.02 1.50
CA ILE A 8 -1.57 4.16 2.70
C ILE A 8 -1.23 4.99 3.95
N ILE A 9 -0.20 5.83 3.90
CA ILE A 9 0.21 6.66 5.04
C ILE A 9 -0.83 7.74 5.35
N ALA A 10 -1.43 8.35 4.33
CA ALA A 10 -2.54 9.28 4.51
C ALA A 10 -3.73 8.60 5.23
N MET A 11 -4.13 7.41 4.78
CA MET A 11 -5.22 6.63 5.37
C MET A 11 -4.88 6.23 6.82
N ARG A 12 -3.66 5.76 7.07
CA ARG A 12 -3.18 5.42 8.41
C ARG A 12 -3.37 6.58 9.39
N ARG A 13 -2.92 7.79 9.01
CA ARG A 13 -3.08 9.00 9.85
C ARG A 13 -4.54 9.35 10.10
N LEU A 14 -5.41 9.19 9.10
CA LEU A 14 -6.84 9.49 9.22
C LEU A 14 -7.60 8.50 10.11
N LEU A 15 -7.23 7.23 10.05
CA LEU A 15 -7.91 6.15 10.77
C LEU A 15 -7.25 5.80 12.11
N GLY A 16 -6.12 6.41 12.44
CA GLY A 16 -5.38 6.16 13.68
C GLY A 16 -4.76 4.76 13.75
N TRP A 17 -4.44 4.16 12.60
CA TRP A 17 -3.84 2.82 12.55
C TRP A 17 -2.35 2.85 12.90
N ARG A 18 -1.82 1.73 13.43
CA ARG A 18 -0.38 1.60 13.66
C ARG A 18 0.31 1.25 12.35
N LEU A 19 1.63 1.44 12.29
CA LEU A 19 2.40 1.16 11.07
C LEU A 19 2.26 -0.30 10.68
N GLN A 20 2.38 -1.20 11.66
CA GLN A 20 2.27 -2.64 11.47
C GLN A 20 0.93 -3.08 10.88
N ASP A 21 -0.16 -2.32 11.10
CA ASP A 21 -1.50 -2.68 10.62
C ASP A 21 -1.68 -2.36 9.12
N VAL A 22 -0.75 -1.59 8.52
CA VAL A 22 -0.82 -1.14 7.13
C VAL A 22 0.37 -1.57 6.28
N VAL A 23 1.30 -2.36 6.83
CA VAL A 23 2.39 -2.96 6.04
C VAL A 23 1.78 -3.98 5.08
N TYR A 24 2.28 -4.01 3.84
CA TYR A 24 1.79 -4.91 2.81
C TYR A 24 2.94 -5.43 1.93
N ILE A 25 2.71 -6.58 1.30
CA ILE A 25 3.60 -7.14 0.27
C ILE A 25 2.97 -6.86 -1.10
N PRO A 26 3.69 -6.19 -2.03
CA PRO A 26 3.17 -5.97 -3.38
C PRO A 26 3.10 -7.31 -4.15
N THR A 27 1.88 -7.74 -4.48
CA THR A 27 1.63 -8.97 -5.27
C THR A 27 1.11 -8.67 -6.68
N ASN A 28 0.32 -7.61 -6.85
CA ASN A 28 -0.27 -7.19 -8.14
C ASN A 28 0.53 -6.07 -8.83
N THR A 29 1.86 -6.13 -8.78
CA THR A 29 2.70 -5.17 -9.48
C THR A 29 2.89 -5.59 -10.92
N GLN A 30 2.22 -4.91 -11.83
CA GLN A 30 2.54 -5.06 -13.25
C GLN A 30 3.91 -4.42 -13.50
N THR A 31 4.87 -5.22 -13.98
CA THR A 31 6.16 -4.70 -14.40
C THR A 31 5.93 -3.78 -15.59
N HIS A 32 6.26 -2.49 -15.42
CA HIS A 32 6.05 -1.44 -16.42
C HIS A 32 6.64 -1.76 -17.81
N ASN A 33 7.55 -2.74 -17.89
CA ASN A 33 8.26 -3.13 -19.09
C ASN A 33 7.44 -3.99 -20.08
N SER A 34 6.37 -4.66 -19.67
CA SER A 34 5.64 -5.58 -20.56
C SER A 34 4.50 -4.93 -21.36
N LEU A 35 4.14 -3.67 -21.07
CA LEU A 35 2.94 -3.01 -21.62
C LEU A 35 3.15 -1.63 -22.24
N PHE A 36 4.38 -1.13 -22.38
CA PHE A 36 4.64 -0.09 -23.38
C PHE A 36 4.56 -0.71 -24.79
N GLN A 37 3.38 -1.21 -25.17
CA GLN A 37 2.96 -1.00 -26.54
C GLN A 37 3.09 0.51 -26.79
N ASN A 38 3.78 0.87 -27.87
CA ASN A 38 4.10 2.25 -28.21
C ASN A 38 2.82 3.06 -28.50
N PHE A 39 2.05 3.41 -27.46
CA PHE A 39 0.90 4.31 -27.57
C PHE A 39 1.45 5.68 -27.92
N THR A 40 1.29 6.06 -29.18
CA THR A 40 1.60 7.39 -29.68
C THR A 40 0.81 8.44 -28.90
N HIS A 41 1.27 9.70 -28.94
CA HIS A 41 0.53 10.82 -28.37
C HIS A 41 -0.91 10.89 -28.92
N HIS A 42 -1.11 10.52 -30.19
CA HIS A 42 -2.43 10.49 -30.81
C HIS A 42 -3.37 9.46 -30.15
N HIS A 43 -2.90 8.24 -29.89
CA HIS A 43 -3.70 7.23 -29.17
C HIS A 43 -4.12 7.72 -27.78
N ARG A 44 -3.23 8.39 -27.05
CA ARG A 44 -3.53 8.95 -25.72
C ARG A 44 -4.56 10.08 -25.79
N GLN A 45 -4.50 10.93 -26.81
CA GLN A 45 -5.47 12.00 -27.03
C GLN A 45 -6.86 11.45 -27.34
N ILE A 46 -6.96 10.47 -28.25
CA ILE A 46 -8.23 9.79 -28.54
C ILE A 46 -8.80 9.15 -27.27
N HIS A 47 -7.96 8.44 -26.51
CA HIS A 47 -8.40 7.84 -25.24
C HIS A 47 -8.94 8.89 -24.26
N ARG A 48 -8.24 10.03 -24.12
CA ARG A 48 -8.70 11.13 -23.25
C ARG A 48 -10.03 11.72 -23.71
N GLN A 49 -10.24 11.87 -25.01
CA GLN A 49 -11.52 12.32 -25.55
C GLN A 49 -12.63 11.31 -25.29
N MET A 50 -12.38 10.01 -25.48
CA MET A 50 -13.37 8.96 -25.24
C MET A 50 -13.69 8.75 -23.76
N ARG A 51 -12.73 8.97 -22.87
CA ARG A 51 -12.85 8.77 -21.41
C ARG A 51 -12.84 10.09 -20.64
N PHE A 52 -13.35 11.16 -21.23
CA PHE A 52 -13.28 12.50 -20.66
C PHE A 52 -13.68 12.55 -19.18
N ALA A 53 -14.82 11.94 -18.82
CA ALA A 53 -15.32 11.92 -17.45
C ALA A 53 -14.34 11.24 -16.46
N ASP A 54 -13.67 10.16 -16.87
CA ASP A 54 -12.70 9.45 -16.02
C ASP A 54 -11.46 10.32 -15.76
N TYR A 55 -11.01 11.08 -16.76
CA TYR A 55 -9.89 12.01 -16.60
C TYR A 55 -10.25 13.19 -15.70
N GLU A 56 -11.42 13.80 -15.88
CA GLU A 56 -11.88 14.89 -15.01
C GLU A 56 -12.02 14.43 -13.55
N LEU A 57 -12.57 13.22 -13.34
CA LEU A 57 -12.69 12.61 -12.02
C LEU A 57 -11.32 12.37 -11.38
N TYR A 58 -10.39 11.79 -12.15
CA TYR A 58 -9.03 11.52 -11.70
C TYR A 58 -8.30 12.82 -11.32
N ASP A 59 -8.30 13.82 -12.21
CA ASP A 59 -7.59 15.08 -12.01
C ASP A 59 -8.15 15.84 -10.79
N TYR A 60 -9.48 15.83 -10.60
CA TYR A 60 -10.12 16.42 -9.42
C TYR A 60 -9.68 15.75 -8.11
N PHE A 61 -9.73 14.42 -8.03
CA PHE A 61 -9.36 13.72 -6.79
C PHE A 61 -7.85 13.69 -6.55
N LEU A 62 -7.02 13.67 -7.60
CA LEU A 62 -5.57 13.81 -7.48
C LEU A 62 -5.21 15.16 -6.84
N LYS A 63 -5.83 16.25 -7.31
CA LYS A 63 -5.65 17.58 -6.71
C LYS A 63 -6.08 17.60 -5.24
N ARG A 64 -7.27 17.06 -4.94
CA ARG A 64 -7.77 16.98 -3.54
C ARG A 64 -6.86 16.13 -2.64
N PHE A 65 -6.31 15.05 -3.17
CA PHE A 65 -5.35 14.21 -2.46
C PHE A 65 -4.06 14.98 -2.15
N GLN A 66 -3.50 15.70 -3.13
CA GLN A 66 -2.30 16.52 -2.93
C GLN A 66 -2.52 17.62 -1.88
N GLU A 67 -3.66 18.33 -1.95
CA GLU A 67 -4.06 19.31 -0.94
C GLU A 67 -4.13 18.66 0.46
N LYS A 68 -4.69 17.45 0.55
CA LYS A 68 -4.77 16.72 1.82
C LYS A 68 -3.39 16.30 2.33
N VAL A 69 -2.52 15.77 1.46
CA VAL A 69 -1.15 15.40 1.80
C VAL A 69 -0.37 16.62 2.32
N ASN A 70 -0.48 17.75 1.65
CA ASN A 70 0.17 18.99 2.06
C ASN A 70 -0.32 19.48 3.44
N SER A 71 -1.59 19.22 3.78
CA SER A 71 -2.16 19.57 5.10
C SER A 71 -1.59 18.74 6.27
N PHE A 72 -0.99 17.58 6.01
CA PHE A 72 -0.38 16.74 7.04
C PHE A 72 0.99 17.25 7.54
N GLY A 73 1.53 18.31 6.92
CA GLY A 73 2.77 18.97 7.32
C GLY A 73 4.04 18.42 6.65
N GLY A 74 5.16 19.13 6.83
CA GLY A 74 6.41 18.91 6.09
C GLY A 74 7.06 17.53 6.29
N LYS A 75 6.80 16.85 7.41
CA LYS A 75 7.37 15.52 7.72
C LYS A 75 6.62 14.35 7.07
N PHE A 76 5.53 14.59 6.35
CA PHE A 76 4.74 13.52 5.74
C PHE A 76 5.58 12.64 4.80
N PHE A 77 6.38 13.26 3.92
CA PHE A 77 7.21 12.50 2.98
C PHE A 77 8.40 11.79 3.64
N GLU A 78 8.83 12.24 4.82
CA GLU A 78 9.80 11.52 5.64
C GLU A 78 9.18 10.25 6.23
N GLU A 79 7.95 10.33 6.73
CA GLU A 79 7.19 9.15 7.16
C GLU A 79 7.03 8.14 6.02
N VAL A 80 6.63 8.60 4.83
CA VAL A 80 6.49 7.72 3.65
C VAL A 80 7.81 7.04 3.31
N ARG A 81 8.94 7.74 3.44
CA ARG A 81 10.28 7.16 3.22
C ARG A 81 10.61 6.07 4.24
N VAL A 82 10.32 6.30 5.52
CA VAL A 82 10.52 5.29 6.57
C VAL A 82 9.61 4.09 6.36
N PHE A 83 8.33 4.33 6.06
CA PHE A 83 7.37 3.28 5.73
C PHE A 83 7.86 2.42 4.56
N ARG A 84 8.33 3.03 3.46
CA ARG A 84 8.91 2.31 2.32
C ARG A 84 10.10 1.44 2.71
N SER A 85 10.96 1.93 3.60
CA SER A 85 12.10 1.16 4.11
C SER A 85 11.63 -0.06 4.91
N ILE A 86 10.71 0.13 5.86
CA ILE A 86 10.16 -0.95 6.68
C ILE A 86 9.43 -1.97 5.80
N ARG A 87 8.57 -1.51 4.88
CA ARG A 87 7.85 -2.39 3.95
C ARG A 87 8.80 -3.26 3.14
N LYS A 88 9.91 -2.72 2.64
CA LYS A 88 10.94 -3.47 1.91
C LYS A 88 11.67 -4.49 2.79
N GLN A 89 11.93 -4.15 4.05
CA GLN A 89 12.53 -5.09 5.01
C GLN A 89 11.59 -6.29 5.26
N VAL A 90 10.31 -6.00 5.49
CA VAL A 90 9.28 -7.04 5.68
C VAL A 90 9.13 -7.89 4.42
N GLU A 91 9.05 -7.29 3.23
CA GLU A 91 8.99 -8.01 1.96
C GLU A 91 10.22 -8.92 1.74
N SER A 92 11.41 -8.42 2.06
CA SER A 92 12.66 -9.20 1.96
C SER A 92 12.68 -10.38 2.93
N TYR A 93 12.21 -10.16 4.17
CA TYR A 93 12.12 -11.20 5.18
C TYR A 93 11.09 -12.27 4.81
N CYS A 94 9.89 -11.89 4.37
CA CYS A 94 8.86 -12.87 4.01
C CYS A 94 9.25 -13.74 2.82
N ARG A 95 10.04 -13.19 1.87
CA ARG A 95 10.52 -13.97 0.72
C ARG A 95 11.70 -14.88 1.02
N ASN A 96 12.69 -14.40 1.77
CA ASN A 96 14.00 -15.06 1.87
C ASN A 96 14.50 -15.27 3.31
N GLY A 97 13.74 -14.84 4.31
CA GLY A 97 14.13 -14.87 5.72
C GLY A 97 14.21 -16.28 6.26
N THR A 98 15.32 -16.60 6.93
CA THR A 98 15.53 -17.88 7.62
C THR A 98 15.40 -17.77 9.14
N SER A 99 15.37 -16.54 9.68
CA SER A 99 15.16 -16.30 11.10
C SER A 99 13.70 -16.49 11.50
N THR A 100 13.47 -16.89 12.74
CA THR A 100 12.12 -17.13 13.28
C THR A 100 11.24 -15.89 13.28
N TRP A 101 11.84 -14.69 13.41
CA TRP A 101 11.16 -13.41 13.28
C TRP A 101 12.11 -12.34 12.72
N LEU A 102 11.52 -11.25 12.24
CA LEU A 102 12.14 -9.96 11.96
C LEU A 102 11.70 -8.95 13.03
N ASP A 103 12.64 -8.32 13.72
CA ASP A 103 12.37 -7.18 14.61
C ASP A 103 12.42 -5.87 13.81
N ILE A 104 11.33 -5.10 13.83
CA ILE A 104 11.28 -3.73 13.33
C ILE A 104 11.41 -2.79 14.53
N GLU A 105 12.52 -2.05 14.57
CA GLU A 105 12.79 -1.09 15.63
C GLU A 105 11.83 0.11 15.60
N ALA A 106 11.64 0.73 16.76
CA ALA A 106 10.83 1.93 16.88
C ALA A 106 11.46 3.12 16.13
N THR A 107 10.61 3.95 15.55
CA THR A 107 11.01 5.22 14.90
C THR A 107 10.10 6.36 15.37
N GLU A 108 10.25 7.56 14.82
CA GLU A 108 9.28 8.65 15.04
C GLU A 108 7.85 8.26 14.59
N TRP A 109 7.69 7.29 13.68
CA TRP A 109 6.39 6.94 13.06
C TRP A 109 5.88 5.53 13.37
N ASN A 110 6.60 4.74 14.17
CA ASN A 110 6.15 3.41 14.60
C ASN A 110 6.72 3.01 15.96
N GLU A 111 5.91 2.26 16.71
CA GLU A 111 6.38 1.46 17.82
C GLU A 111 7.19 0.26 17.31
N ARG A 112 7.97 -0.37 18.18
CA ARG A 112 8.66 -1.62 17.85
C ARG A 112 7.62 -2.73 17.63
N PHE A 113 7.80 -3.52 16.57
CA PHE A 113 6.97 -4.70 16.32
C PHE A 113 7.79 -5.83 15.70
N ARG A 114 7.21 -7.04 15.69
CA ARG A 114 7.82 -8.23 15.08
C ARG A 114 6.98 -8.74 13.93
N VAL A 115 7.65 -9.29 12.93
CA VAL A 115 7.03 -10.04 11.85
C VAL A 115 7.55 -11.46 11.92
N ASP A 116 6.65 -12.43 11.96
CA ASP A 116 6.96 -13.86 11.95
C ASP A 116 6.44 -14.52 10.65
N HIS A 117 6.72 -15.81 10.48
CA HIS A 117 6.28 -16.56 9.30
C HIS A 117 4.74 -16.60 9.15
N ASN A 118 3.98 -16.56 10.25
CA ASN A 118 2.53 -16.55 10.20
C ASN A 118 2.01 -15.20 9.66
N THR A 119 2.61 -14.11 10.09
CA THR A 119 2.34 -12.76 9.57
C THR A 119 2.67 -12.69 8.08
N CYS A 120 3.82 -13.24 7.66
CA CYS A 120 4.18 -13.34 6.25
C CYS A 120 3.15 -14.12 5.45
N PHE A 121 2.72 -15.29 5.95
CA PHE A 121 1.67 -16.07 5.32
C PHE A 121 0.41 -15.22 5.10
N LEU A 122 -0.10 -14.57 6.15
CA LEU A 122 -1.30 -13.72 6.07
C LEU A 122 -1.17 -12.56 5.08
N LEU A 123 0.03 -11.96 4.95
CA LEU A 123 0.28 -10.86 4.01
C LEU A 123 0.31 -11.32 2.54
N GLU A 124 0.47 -12.62 2.28
CA GLU A 124 0.56 -13.19 0.94
C GLU A 124 -0.72 -13.95 0.51
N VAL A 125 -1.65 -14.20 1.44
CA VAL A 125 -2.94 -14.85 1.12
C VAL A 125 -3.72 -14.00 0.10
N PRO A 126 -4.22 -14.59 -1.00
CA PRO A 126 -5.10 -13.89 -1.93
C PRO A 126 -6.33 -13.29 -1.24
N GLU A 127 -6.76 -12.10 -1.69
CA GLU A 127 -7.85 -11.35 -1.05
C GLU A 127 -9.11 -12.21 -0.80
N ALA A 128 -9.54 -13.00 -1.79
CA ALA A 128 -10.73 -13.83 -1.67
C ALA A 128 -10.62 -14.85 -0.54
N GLU A 129 -9.48 -15.54 -0.44
CA GLU A 129 -9.20 -16.52 0.61
C GLU A 129 -9.06 -15.83 1.98
N PHE A 130 -8.43 -14.66 2.03
CA PHE A 130 -8.25 -13.90 3.26
C PHE A 130 -9.60 -13.42 3.82
N VAL A 131 -10.51 -12.95 2.95
CA VAL A 131 -11.86 -12.54 3.34
C VAL A 131 -12.63 -13.71 3.98
N ASP A 132 -12.53 -14.91 3.40
CA ASP A 132 -13.19 -16.10 3.94
C ASP A 132 -12.58 -16.53 5.28
N TYR A 133 -11.25 -16.46 5.41
CA TYR A 133 -10.56 -16.67 6.68
C TYR A 133 -11.07 -15.71 7.76
N VAL A 134 -11.14 -14.41 7.48
CA VAL A 134 -11.60 -13.40 8.46
C VAL A 134 -13.07 -13.61 8.84
N LYS A 135 -13.95 -13.90 7.87
CA LYS A 135 -15.37 -14.20 8.14
C LYS A 135 -15.51 -15.40 9.07
N TYR A 136 -14.77 -16.47 8.81
CA TYR A 136 -14.76 -17.66 9.66
C TYR A 136 -14.35 -17.32 11.10
N GLN A 137 -13.25 -16.56 11.26
CA GLN A 137 -12.75 -16.14 12.59
C GLN A 137 -13.77 -15.28 13.35
N GLN A 138 -14.49 -14.38 12.66
CA GLN A 138 -15.54 -13.57 13.29
C GLN A 138 -16.69 -14.43 13.82
N LEU A 139 -17.15 -15.41 13.03
CA LEU A 139 -18.24 -16.31 13.44
C LEU A 139 -17.87 -17.16 14.67
N VAL A 140 -16.61 -17.62 14.74
CA VAL A 140 -16.12 -18.38 15.88
C VAL A 140 -16.06 -17.53 17.15
N ARG A 141 -15.66 -16.25 17.05
CA ARG A 141 -15.57 -15.33 18.20
C ARG A 141 -16.91 -14.87 18.77
N ILE A 142 -18.00 -15.00 18.01
CA ILE A 142 -19.36 -14.60 18.43
C ILE A 142 -20.07 -15.74 19.18
N ARG A 143 -19.54 -16.97 19.13
CA ARG A 143 -20.01 -18.11 19.93
C ARG A 143 -19.26 -18.21 21.25
#